data_AF-A0A2P8VR84-F1
#
_entry.id   AF-A0A2P8VR84-F1
#
_cell.length_a   1.000
_cell.length_b   1.000
_cell.length_c   1.000
_cell.angle_alpha   90.00
_cell.angle_beta   90.00
_cell.angle_gamma   90.00
#
_symmetry.space_group_name_H-M   'P 1'
#
loop_
_entity.id
_entity.type
_entity.pdbx_description
1 polymer ?
#
loop_
_entity_poly.entity_id
_entity_poly.type
_entity_poly.pdbx_seq_one_letter_code
_entity_poly.pdbx_strand_id
1 'polypeptide(L)'
;MLAEAAFHAVQHITDTTPKRSILRLEARYGSYRVLVTELFSDDRSRKYRYYLLQDNYVEAGFDNSPDPRAIRLKYGNIGQAHAGEHVPHLHQADKTELTLTDEMVFQTFVQWLQENYPTLS
;
A
#
# COMPACT_ATOMS: atom_id res chain seq x y z
N MET A 1 -10.12 15.53 -7.54
CA MET A 1 -8.91 14.73 -7.86
C MET A 1 -9.29 13.24 -7.73
N LEU A 2 -8.44 12.29 -8.14
CA LEU A 2 -8.81 10.86 -8.19
C LEU A 2 -9.30 10.32 -6.83
N ALA A 3 -8.67 10.74 -5.73
CA ALA A 3 -9.07 10.34 -4.38
C ALA A 3 -10.49 10.78 -4.02
N GLU A 4 -10.88 12.03 -4.29
CA GLU A 4 -12.25 12.49 -4.00
C GLU A 4 -13.29 11.92 -4.96
N ALA A 5 -12.86 11.46 -6.14
CA ALA A 5 -13.74 10.76 -7.08
C ALA A 5 -13.99 9.30 -6.66
N ALA A 6 -13.00 8.66 -6.03
CA ALA A 6 -13.06 7.26 -5.65
C ALA A 6 -13.56 7.02 -4.21
N PHE A 7 -13.35 7.97 -3.29
CA PHE A 7 -13.55 7.78 -1.86
C PHE A 7 -14.38 8.89 -1.21
N HIS A 8 -14.92 8.60 -0.03
CA HIS A 8 -15.63 9.55 0.83
C HIS A 8 -14.81 9.94 2.06
N ALA A 9 -15.16 11.08 2.67
CA ALA A 9 -14.51 11.58 3.89
C ALA A 9 -12.97 11.62 3.79
N VAL A 10 -12.46 12.02 2.63
CA VAL A 10 -11.03 12.05 2.34
C VAL A 10 -10.35 13.09 3.22
N GLN A 11 -9.36 12.65 3.98
CA GLN A 11 -8.44 13.48 4.73
C GLN A 11 -7.02 13.18 4.27
N HIS A 12 -6.20 14.20 4.09
CA HIS A 12 -4.80 13.99 3.78
C HIS A 12 -3.90 14.97 4.52
N ILE A 13 -2.68 14.52 4.78
CA ILE A 13 -1.61 15.30 5.37
C ILE A 13 -0.39 15.11 4.49
N THR A 14 0.25 16.23 4.16
CA THR A 14 1.53 16.23 3.46
C THR A 14 2.59 16.81 4.39
N ASP A 15 3.71 16.10 4.52
CA ASP A 15 4.91 16.56 5.22
C ASP A 15 6.07 16.57 4.23
N THR A 16 6.61 17.76 3.97
CA THR A 16 7.67 17.96 2.98
C THR A 16 8.89 18.59 3.63
N THR A 17 10.04 17.95 3.39
CA THR A 17 11.36 18.44 3.76
C THR A 17 12.26 18.39 2.53
N PRO A 18 13.45 19.03 2.52
CA PRO A 18 14.39 18.90 1.41
C PRO A 18 14.82 17.45 1.10
N LYS A 19 14.74 16.53 2.09
CA LYS A 19 15.19 15.15 1.95
C LYS A 19 14.08 14.16 1.58
N ARG A 20 12.83 14.53 1.80
CA ARG A 20 11.67 13.64 1.59
C ARG A 20 10.36 14.38 1.55
N SER A 21 9.40 13.77 0.87
CA SER A 21 7.98 14.14 0.91
C SER A 21 7.17 12.93 1.34
N ILE A 22 6.26 13.14 2.29
CA ILE A 22 5.34 12.12 2.79
C ILE A 22 3.92 12.59 2.50
N LEU A 23 3.15 11.76 1.81
CA LEU A 23 1.70 11.86 1.74
C LEU A 23 1.09 10.80 2.64
N ARG A 24 0.14 11.20 3.48
CA ARG A 24 -0.77 10.31 4.19
C ARG A 24 -2.18 10.68 3.80
N LEU A 25 -2.99 9.70 3.44
CA LEU A 25 -4.39 9.86 3.14
C LEU A 25 -5.19 8.81 3.92
N GLU A 26 -6.26 9.26 4.56
CA GLU A 26 -7.27 8.42 5.17
C GLU A 26 -8.62 8.73 4.51
N ALA A 27 -9.38 7.69 4.17
CA ALA A 27 -10.68 7.86 3.54
C ALA A 27 -11.60 6.67 3.83
N ARG A 28 -12.83 6.76 3.30
CA ARG A 28 -13.84 5.69 3.34
C ARG A 28 -14.14 5.21 1.93
N TYR A 29 -14.24 3.90 1.75
CA TYR A 29 -14.66 3.25 0.51
C TYR A 29 -15.78 2.27 0.85
N GLY A 30 -17.04 2.66 0.69
CA GLY A 30 -18.18 1.93 1.24
C GLY A 30 -18.05 1.72 2.77
N SER A 31 -18.15 0.47 3.22
CA SER A 31 -17.95 0.08 4.62
C SER A 31 -16.48 0.07 5.06
N TYR A 32 -15.54 0.13 4.12
CA TYR A 32 -14.11 0.01 4.39
C TYR A 32 -13.47 1.36 4.75
N ARG A 33 -12.40 1.28 5.52
CA ARG A 33 -11.43 2.37 5.70
C ARG A 33 -10.27 2.16 4.72
N VAL A 34 -9.86 3.25 4.07
CA VAL A 34 -8.70 3.27 3.19
C VAL A 34 -7.60 4.08 3.85
N LEU A 35 -6.41 3.49 3.97
CA LEU A 35 -5.20 4.17 4.44
C LEU A 35 -4.15 4.12 3.34
N VAL A 36 -3.68 5.27 2.92
CA VAL A 36 -2.68 5.42 1.87
C VAL A 36 -1.51 6.20 2.44
N THR A 37 -0.31 5.67 2.32
CA THR A 37 0.92 6.38 2.63
C THR A 37 1.86 6.25 1.45
N GLU A 38 2.42 7.38 1.02
CA GLU A 38 3.53 7.43 0.07
C GLU A 38 4.66 8.25 0.65
N LEU A 39 5.88 7.73 0.53
CA LEU A 39 7.11 8.41 0.89
C LEU A 39 7.99 8.46 -0.36
N PHE A 40 8.38 9.67 -0.74
CA PHE A 40 9.37 9.92 -1.77
C PHE A 40 10.62 10.49 -1.10
N SER A 41 11.76 9.85 -1.31
CA SER A 41 13.05 10.29 -0.75
C SER A 41 13.91 10.96 -1.83
N ASP A 42 14.91 11.71 -1.40
CA ASP A 42 15.90 12.40 -2.26
C ASP A 42 16.72 11.43 -3.14
N ASP A 43 16.97 10.22 -2.66
CA ASP A 43 17.61 9.11 -3.40
C ASP A 43 16.71 8.50 -4.50
N ARG A 44 15.57 9.12 -4.79
CA ARG A 44 14.52 8.67 -5.73
C ARG A 44 13.84 7.36 -5.32
N SER A 45 14.09 6.85 -4.11
CA SER A 45 13.33 5.72 -3.59
C SER A 45 11.90 6.15 -3.27
N ARG A 46 10.97 5.27 -3.61
CA ARG A 46 9.56 5.40 -3.28
C ARG A 46 9.17 4.27 -2.33
N LYS A 47 8.52 4.61 -1.23
CA LYS A 47 7.87 3.63 -0.36
C LYS A 47 6.38 3.89 -0.36
N TYR A 48 5.58 2.83 -0.37
CA TYR A 48 4.13 2.96 -0.31
C TYR A 48 3.52 1.93 0.62
N ARG A 49 2.35 2.27 1.17
CA ARG A 49 1.46 1.38 1.90
C ARG A 49 0.01 1.76 1.56
N TYR A 50 -0.73 0.87 0.94
CA TYR A 50 -2.13 1.07 0.57
C TYR A 50 -2.98 -0.02 1.16
N TYR A 51 -3.69 0.31 2.23
CA TYR A 51 -4.45 -0.64 3.03
C TYR A 51 -5.95 -0.39 2.89
N LEU A 52 -6.68 -1.47 2.67
CA LEU A 52 -8.12 -1.57 2.81
C LEU A 52 -8.42 -2.31 4.11
N LEU A 53 -9.18 -1.68 4.99
CA LEU A 53 -9.53 -2.24 6.29
C LEU A 53 -11.04 -2.35 6.44
N GLN A 54 -11.48 -3.47 6.99
CA GLN A 54 -12.83 -3.64 7.51
C GLN A 54 -12.74 -3.66 9.03
N ASP A 55 -13.33 -2.65 9.68
CA ASP A 55 -13.17 -2.39 11.11
C ASP A 55 -11.68 -2.27 11.54
N ASN A 56 -11.15 -3.30 12.22
CA ASN A 56 -9.74 -3.38 12.65
C ASN A 56 -8.93 -4.45 11.88
N TYR A 57 -9.53 -5.05 10.85
CA TYR A 57 -8.95 -6.13 10.07
C TYR A 57 -8.37 -5.61 8.76
N VAL A 58 -7.19 -6.10 8.36
CA VAL A 58 -6.63 -5.78 7.04
C VAL A 58 -7.14 -6.79 6.01
N GLU A 59 -8.07 -6.34 5.17
CA GLU A 59 -8.57 -7.11 4.03
C GLU A 59 -7.48 -7.25 2.95
N ALA A 60 -6.85 -6.13 2.64
CA ALA A 60 -5.77 -6.06 1.66
C ALA A 60 -4.78 -4.98 2.03
N GLY A 61 -3.49 -5.27 1.92
CA GLY A 61 -2.43 -4.30 2.18
C GLY A 61 -1.29 -4.42 1.19
N PHE A 62 -1.23 -3.49 0.23
CA PHE A 62 -0.10 -3.40 -0.70
C PHE A 62 1.01 -2.57 -0.07
N ASP A 63 2.21 -3.12 0.00
CA ASP A 63 3.40 -2.35 0.37
C ASP A 63 4.67 -2.84 -0.32
N ASN A 64 5.74 -2.07 -0.21
CA ASN A 64 7.05 -2.43 -0.71
C ASN A 64 8.13 -2.37 0.37
N SER A 65 7.75 -2.60 1.62
CA SER A 65 8.69 -2.60 2.73
C SER A 65 9.64 -3.82 2.66
N PRO A 66 10.78 -3.80 3.37
CA PRO A 66 11.68 -4.96 3.41
C PRO A 66 11.12 -6.06 4.33
N ASP A 67 9.99 -6.67 3.95
CA ASP A 67 9.38 -7.80 4.67
C ASP A 67 10.23 -9.07 4.41
N PRO A 68 10.79 -9.71 5.46
CA PRO A 68 11.56 -10.94 5.31
C PRO A 68 10.83 -12.08 4.61
N ARG A 69 9.49 -12.15 4.74
CA ARG A 69 8.65 -13.15 4.06
C ARG A 69 8.56 -12.86 2.57
N ALA A 70 8.40 -11.60 2.17
CA ALA A 70 8.41 -11.20 0.76
C ALA A 70 9.78 -11.44 0.12
N ILE A 71 10.86 -11.07 0.81
CA ILE A 71 12.24 -11.33 0.38
C ILE A 71 12.49 -12.83 0.21
N ARG A 72 12.08 -13.65 1.18
CA ARG A 72 12.19 -15.11 1.09
C ARG A 72 11.34 -15.69 -0.05
N LEU A 73 10.15 -15.16 -0.28
CA LEU A 73 9.29 -15.60 -1.38
C LEU A 73 9.91 -15.28 -2.75
N LYS A 74 10.56 -14.12 -2.90
CA LYS A 74 11.23 -13.70 -4.14
C LYS A 74 12.54 -14.43 -4.41
N TYR A 75 13.35 -14.63 -3.37
CA TYR A 75 14.75 -15.06 -3.50
C TYR A 75 15.04 -16.47 -2.97
N GLY A 76 14.11 -17.09 -2.25
CA GLY A 76 14.32 -18.41 -1.64
C GLY A 76 15.53 -18.44 -0.71
N ASN A 77 16.41 -19.42 -0.93
CA ASN A 77 17.56 -19.70 -0.06
C ASN A 77 18.60 -18.58 -0.02
N ILE A 78 18.63 -17.68 -1.02
CA ILE A 78 19.57 -16.54 -1.05
C ILE A 78 18.98 -15.25 -0.46
N GLY A 79 17.77 -15.30 0.11
CA GLY A 79 17.08 -14.11 0.63
C GLY A 79 17.87 -13.31 1.67
N GLN A 80 18.79 -13.94 2.42
CA GLN A 80 19.66 -13.22 3.38
C GLN A 80 20.58 -12.19 2.69
N ALA A 81 21.05 -12.46 1.46
CA ALA A 81 21.87 -11.53 0.70
C ALA A 81 21.08 -10.29 0.23
N HIS A 82 19.76 -10.37 0.25
CA HIS A 82 18.82 -9.33 -0.16
C HIS A 82 18.10 -8.67 1.03
N ALA A 83 18.63 -8.84 2.25
CA ALA A 83 18.07 -8.22 3.43
C ALA A 83 18.02 -6.69 3.29
N GLY A 84 16.85 -6.10 3.55
CA GLY A 84 16.63 -4.66 3.41
C GLY A 84 16.15 -4.22 2.02
N GLU A 85 16.03 -5.12 1.06
CA GLU A 85 15.45 -4.81 -0.25
C GLU A 85 13.95 -4.50 -0.12
N HIS A 86 13.50 -3.42 -0.75
CA HIS A 86 12.09 -3.08 -0.89
C HIS A 86 11.45 -4.01 -1.95
N VAL A 87 10.64 -4.96 -1.50
CA VAL A 87 9.98 -5.92 -2.38
C VAL A 87 8.50 -5.60 -2.42
N PRO A 88 7.90 -5.24 -3.57
CA PRO A 88 6.46 -5.09 -3.72
C PRO A 88 5.71 -6.39 -3.40
N HIS A 89 4.71 -6.29 -2.50
CA HIS A 89 3.89 -7.42 -2.11
C HIS A 89 2.51 -6.97 -1.62
N LEU A 90 1.60 -7.95 -1.56
CA LEU A 90 0.25 -7.83 -1.04
C LEU A 90 0.12 -8.71 0.22
N HIS A 91 -0.32 -8.10 1.31
CA HIS A 91 -0.84 -8.77 2.49
C HIS A 91 -2.35 -9.01 2.35
N GLN A 92 -2.81 -10.21 2.69
CA GLN A 92 -4.23 -10.55 2.78
C GLN A 92 -4.52 -11.31 4.07
N ALA A 93 -5.81 -11.46 4.38
CA ALA A 93 -6.28 -12.21 5.55
C ALA A 93 -5.56 -11.76 6.84
N ASP A 94 -5.59 -10.45 7.13
CA ASP A 94 -4.88 -9.83 8.26
C ASP A 94 -3.38 -10.16 8.29
N LYS A 95 -2.77 -10.04 7.11
CA LYS A 95 -1.33 -10.22 6.88
C LYS A 95 -0.83 -11.64 7.16
N THR A 96 -1.72 -12.62 7.26
CA THR A 96 -1.34 -14.04 7.36
C THR A 96 -0.94 -14.61 6.01
N GLU A 97 -1.53 -14.09 4.92
CA GLU A 97 -1.18 -14.42 3.55
C GLU A 97 -0.33 -13.31 2.90
N LEU A 98 0.60 -13.71 2.04
CA LEU A 98 1.52 -12.81 1.35
C LEU A 98 1.79 -13.29 -0.06
N THR A 99 1.59 -12.40 -1.04
CA THR A 99 1.90 -12.64 -2.45
C THR A 99 2.79 -11.53 -2.99
N LEU A 100 3.69 -11.87 -3.93
CA LEU A 100 4.50 -10.86 -4.62
C LEU A 100 3.64 -10.12 -5.64
N THR A 101 3.92 -8.84 -5.82
CA THR A 101 3.26 -8.00 -6.82
C THR A 101 4.28 -7.24 -7.64
N ASP A 102 3.81 -6.58 -8.69
CA ASP A 102 4.54 -5.45 -9.27
C ASP A 102 4.44 -4.22 -8.36
N GLU A 103 5.21 -3.18 -8.67
CA GLU A 103 5.08 -1.91 -7.97
C GLU A 103 3.66 -1.34 -8.11
N MET A 104 3.06 -1.01 -6.97
CA MET A 104 1.72 -0.44 -6.93
C MET A 104 1.80 1.09 -6.94
N VAL A 105 1.03 1.73 -7.82
CA VAL A 105 0.75 3.17 -7.77
C VAL A 105 -0.68 3.42 -7.32
N PHE A 106 -0.95 4.61 -6.80
CA PHE A 106 -2.26 4.95 -6.24
C PHE A 106 -3.40 4.72 -7.23
N GLN A 107 -3.20 5.07 -8.50
CA GLN A 107 -4.20 4.85 -9.55
C GLN A 107 -4.54 3.37 -9.74
N THR A 108 -3.52 2.51 -9.82
CA THR A 108 -3.68 1.06 -9.97
C THR A 108 -4.34 0.45 -8.73
N PHE A 109 -4.03 0.97 -7.54
CA PHE A 109 -4.70 0.55 -6.30
C PHE A 109 -6.20 0.89 -6.32
N VAL A 110 -6.57 2.10 -6.75
CA VAL A 110 -7.98 2.51 -6.89
C VAL A 110 -8.72 1.62 -7.88
N GLN A 111 -8.10 1.34 -9.04
CA GLN A 111 -8.68 0.44 -10.03
C GLN A 111 -8.87 -0.97 -9.44
N TRP A 112 -7.86 -1.51 -8.77
CA TRP A 112 -7.93 -2.82 -8.13
C TRP A 112 -9.06 -2.90 -7.09
N LEU A 113 -9.25 -1.84 -6.29
CA LEU A 113 -10.37 -1.76 -5.34
C LEU A 113 -11.71 -1.83 -6.04
N GLN A 114 -11.89 -1.09 -7.13
CA GLN A 114 -13.14 -1.07 -7.89
C GLN A 114 -13.47 -2.42 -8.53
N GLU A 115 -12.44 -3.17 -8.94
CA GLU A 115 -12.58 -4.50 -9.53
C GLU A 115 -12.88 -5.59 -8.48
N ASN A 116 -12.28 -5.51 -7.29
CA ASN A 116 -12.31 -6.59 -6.30
C ASN A 116 -13.30 -6.35 -5.14
N TYR A 117 -13.61 -5.09 -4.85
CA TYR A 117 -14.50 -4.67 -3.76
C TYR A 117 -15.57 -3.70 -4.26
N PRO A 118 -16.39 -4.09 -5.25
CA PRO A 118 -17.40 -3.21 -5.82
C PRO A 118 -18.36 -2.73 -4.73
N THR A 119 -18.35 -1.44 -4.45
CA THR A 119 -19.32 -0.81 -3.56
C THR A 119 -20.63 -0.60 -4.31
N LEU A 120 -21.75 -1.04 -3.74
CA LEU A 120 -23.07 -0.68 -4.26
C LEU A 120 -23.21 0.84 -4.19
N SER A 121 -23.45 1.46 -5.36
CA SER A 121 -23.72 2.89 -5.52
C SER A 121 -25.03 3.31 -4.85
#